data_AF-A0A3E1EMG0-F1
#
_entry.id   AF-A0A3E1EMG0-F1
#
_cell.length_a   1.000
_cell.length_b   1.000
_cell.length_c   1.000
_cell.angle_alpha   90.00
_cell.angle_beta   90.00
_cell.angle_gamma   90.00
#
_symmetry.space_group_name_H-M   'P 1'
#
loop_
_entity.id
_entity.type
_entity.pdbx_description
1 polymer ?
#
loop_
_entity_poly.entity_id
_entity_poly.type
_entity_poly.pdbx_seq_one_letter_code
_entity_poly.pdbx_strand_id
1 'polypeptide(L)'
;MNDAIPLGLSFDDVLLVPQLSEVLPSETDIGTTLASGLRLNIPVISSAMDTVTEAELAIALAREGGLGVVHRNLSIAKQAEHVARVKRSENTVIENPFTVRPDVALRELLRIMDERGVAGFPVVGEDGSLAGMVTSRDVWHIENPDGTVADVMTPRERLITAPETTSLEEARAILYRHRIEKLPLVNAAGKLTGMITTQDIKKRAMFTNAAKDARGRLRCGGAVGVGEDCAERAAALVESGADAIFIDAATGHTSRVMAVIAMLRSKFPQVPVVAGNVVTAQGAKDLIDAGASALKVGVGPGSICTTRVISGVGVPQFTAIQQVASHARERGVAVIADGGIRYSGDVVKALAAGADCVMLGSILAGTSESPGNMVNYQGRTFKEYRGMGSLRAMRQGSSDRYGQNASGKLVAEGVEARVPYKGHLRDVVFQLTGGLRSGMGYLGARTLEDLRTRAGFVRITAGGLRESHAHDVVVTEEPVNYQTL
;
A
#
# COMPACT_ATOMS: atom_id res chain seq x y z
N MET A 1 -21.39 -31.08 -25.68
CA MET A 1 -21.92 -30.36 -24.51
C MET A 1 -22.30 -31.36 -23.43
N ASN A 2 -21.32 -32.04 -22.83
CA ASN A 2 -21.57 -32.90 -21.68
C ASN A 2 -20.42 -32.84 -20.66
N ASP A 3 -19.78 -31.66 -20.56
CA ASP A 3 -18.98 -31.36 -19.39
C ASP A 3 -19.93 -30.70 -18.40
N ALA A 4 -20.11 -31.33 -17.24
CA ALA A 4 -20.95 -30.80 -16.17
C ALA A 4 -20.50 -29.38 -15.80
N ILE A 5 -21.46 -28.48 -15.54
CA ILE A 5 -21.16 -27.12 -15.09
C ILE A 5 -20.36 -27.23 -13.78
N PRO A 6 -19.14 -26.67 -13.71
CA PRO A 6 -18.26 -26.84 -12.55
C PRO A 6 -18.80 -26.11 -11.32
N LEU A 7 -18.61 -26.72 -10.14
CA LEU A 7 -18.94 -26.11 -8.86
C LEU A 7 -17.86 -25.09 -8.45
N GLY A 8 -18.28 -23.86 -8.16
CA GLY A 8 -17.43 -22.83 -7.57
C GLY A 8 -17.82 -22.54 -6.12
N LEU A 9 -16.83 -22.23 -5.28
CA LEU A 9 -16.97 -21.95 -3.85
C LEU A 9 -16.47 -20.54 -3.53
N SER A 10 -17.18 -19.87 -2.62
CA SER A 10 -16.79 -18.62 -1.98
C SER A 10 -16.18 -18.90 -0.58
N PHE A 11 -15.84 -17.85 0.16
CA PHE A 11 -15.30 -18.02 1.52
C PHE A 11 -16.33 -18.57 2.51
N ASP A 12 -17.63 -18.34 2.26
CA ASP A 12 -18.72 -18.82 3.12
C ASP A 12 -19.06 -20.29 2.91
N ASP A 13 -18.57 -20.90 1.83
CA ASP A 13 -18.84 -22.29 1.51
C ASP A 13 -17.81 -23.25 2.13
N VAL A 14 -16.78 -22.72 2.81
CA VAL A 14 -15.66 -23.51 3.34
C VAL A 14 -15.20 -23.08 4.73
N LEU A 15 -14.71 -24.04 5.51
CA LEU A 15 -13.94 -23.82 6.74
C LEU A 15 -12.56 -24.48 6.63
N LEU A 16 -11.61 -23.97 7.41
CA LEU A 16 -10.31 -24.61 7.63
C LEU A 16 -10.47 -25.67 8.73
N VAL A 17 -9.91 -26.85 8.49
CA VAL A 17 -9.91 -27.96 9.44
C VAL A 17 -8.68 -27.83 10.34
N PRO A 18 -8.83 -27.64 11.67
CA PRO A 18 -7.71 -27.54 12.60
C PRO A 18 -6.74 -28.72 12.46
N GLN A 19 -5.45 -28.45 12.66
CA GLN A 19 -4.38 -29.45 12.58
C GLN A 19 -3.60 -29.49 13.90
N LEU A 20 -2.81 -30.55 14.11
CA LEU A 20 -1.90 -30.60 15.26
C LEU A 20 -0.97 -29.37 15.25
N SER A 21 -0.91 -28.64 16.36
CA SER A 21 -0.13 -27.42 16.46
C SER A 21 0.69 -27.36 17.73
N GLU A 22 1.97 -27.02 17.56
CA GLU A 22 2.91 -26.63 18.62
C GLU A 22 3.30 -25.15 18.48
N VAL A 23 2.60 -24.40 17.61
CA VAL A 23 2.94 -23.03 17.23
C VAL A 23 2.03 -22.06 17.97
N LEU A 24 2.62 -21.16 18.74
CA LEU A 24 1.86 -20.06 19.32
C LEU A 24 1.66 -18.95 18.27
N PRO A 25 0.50 -18.26 18.24
CA PRO A 25 0.25 -17.18 17.29
C PRO A 25 1.36 -16.10 17.26
N SER A 26 2.00 -15.80 18.39
CA SER A 26 3.10 -14.83 18.49
C SER A 26 4.40 -15.28 17.80
N GLU A 27 4.57 -16.58 17.53
CA GLU A 27 5.76 -17.16 16.90
C GLU A 27 5.67 -17.23 15.38
N THR A 28 4.53 -16.84 14.81
CA THR A 28 4.29 -16.93 13.37
C THR A 28 5.03 -15.82 12.62
N ASP A 29 5.53 -16.11 11.41
CA ASP A 29 5.97 -15.12 10.44
C ASP A 29 4.92 -15.01 9.33
N ILE A 30 4.36 -13.81 9.20
CA ILE A 30 3.34 -13.48 8.18
C ILE A 30 3.91 -12.62 7.05
N GLY A 31 5.23 -12.46 7.00
CA GLY A 31 5.92 -11.79 5.90
C GLY A 31 5.75 -12.54 4.58
N THR A 32 5.80 -11.79 3.48
CA THR A 32 5.61 -12.34 2.13
C THR A 32 6.41 -11.56 1.09
N THR A 33 6.73 -12.19 -0.03
CA THR A 33 7.46 -11.56 -1.14
C THR A 33 6.53 -11.51 -2.35
N LEU A 34 6.11 -10.31 -2.75
CA LEU A 34 5.19 -10.14 -3.88
C LEU A 34 5.90 -10.28 -5.23
N ALA A 35 7.15 -9.83 -5.31
CA ALA A 35 8.02 -9.96 -6.47
C ALA A 35 9.47 -9.84 -6.01
N SER A 36 10.43 -10.16 -6.90
CA SER A 36 11.85 -9.98 -6.60
C SER A 36 12.13 -8.54 -6.13
N GLY A 37 12.78 -8.40 -4.97
CA GLY A 37 13.06 -7.09 -4.35
C GLY A 37 11.87 -6.40 -3.67
N LEU A 38 10.68 -7.03 -3.64
CA LEU A 38 9.44 -6.49 -3.09
C LEU A 38 8.88 -7.37 -1.95
N ARG A 39 9.52 -7.28 -0.78
CA ARG A 39 9.08 -7.94 0.46
C ARG A 39 8.13 -7.04 1.26
N LEU A 40 7.06 -7.64 1.77
CA LEU A 40 6.12 -7.07 2.74
C LEU A 40 6.24 -7.83 4.06
N ASN A 41 5.99 -7.15 5.17
CA ASN A 41 6.04 -7.75 6.51
C ASN A 41 4.67 -8.24 6.98
N ILE A 42 3.59 -7.80 6.31
CA ILE A 42 2.25 -8.36 6.44
C ILE A 42 1.65 -8.56 5.04
N PRO A 43 0.75 -9.54 4.82
CA PRO A 43 0.25 -9.89 3.49
C PRO A 43 -0.96 -9.02 3.11
N VAL A 44 -0.90 -7.71 3.36
CA VAL A 44 -2.02 -6.77 3.16
C VAL A 44 -1.63 -5.67 2.19
N ILE A 45 -2.45 -5.50 1.16
CA ILE A 45 -2.35 -4.46 0.14
C ILE A 45 -3.65 -3.66 0.15
N SER A 46 -3.60 -2.33 0.04
CA SER A 46 -4.81 -1.52 -0.13
C SER A 46 -5.19 -1.37 -1.60
N SER A 47 -6.50 -1.39 -1.87
CA SER A 47 -7.00 -1.31 -3.24
C SER A 47 -6.78 0.06 -3.88
N ALA A 48 -6.48 0.07 -5.18
CA ALA A 48 -6.29 1.27 -5.99
C ALA A 48 -7.61 1.98 -6.31
N MET A 49 -8.22 2.56 -5.28
CA MET A 49 -9.52 3.22 -5.38
C MET A 49 -9.48 4.61 -4.76
N ASP A 50 -10.23 5.54 -5.34
CA ASP A 50 -10.29 6.96 -4.92
C ASP A 50 -10.94 7.20 -3.56
N THR A 51 -11.66 6.21 -3.02
CA THR A 51 -12.17 6.22 -1.64
C THR A 51 -11.37 5.32 -0.69
N VAL A 52 -10.20 4.82 -1.13
CA VAL A 52 -9.36 3.92 -0.31
C VAL A 52 -7.95 4.45 -0.20
N THR A 53 -7.21 4.59 -1.30
CA THR A 53 -5.75 4.74 -1.20
C THR A 53 -5.21 6.00 -1.85
N GLU A 54 -4.89 6.98 -1.02
CA GLU A 54 -3.98 8.08 -1.32
C GLU A 54 -2.75 8.00 -0.39
N ALA A 55 -1.96 9.07 -0.32
CA ALA A 55 -0.67 9.09 0.39
C ALA A 55 -0.81 8.74 1.89
N GLU A 56 -1.82 9.28 2.56
CA GLU A 56 -2.09 9.09 3.99
C GLU A 56 -2.26 7.61 4.33
N LEU A 57 -3.18 6.94 3.63
CA LEU A 57 -3.41 5.51 3.82
C LEU A 57 -2.20 4.68 3.41
N ALA A 58 -1.54 5.02 2.30
CA ALA A 58 -0.36 4.30 1.84
C ALA A 58 0.80 4.38 2.84
N ILE A 59 1.04 5.55 3.44
CA ILE A 59 2.04 5.74 4.51
C ILE A 59 1.67 4.91 5.74
N ALA A 60 0.40 4.98 6.18
CA ALA A 60 -0.06 4.25 7.36
C ALA A 60 0.07 2.73 7.16
N LEU A 61 -0.38 2.20 6.02
CA LEU A 61 -0.28 0.77 5.75
C LEU A 61 1.16 0.29 5.57
N ALA A 62 2.02 1.07 4.91
CA ALA A 62 3.43 0.74 4.77
C ALA A 62 4.15 0.72 6.13
N ARG A 63 3.76 1.56 7.09
CA ARG A 63 4.28 1.53 8.47
C ARG A 63 3.91 0.25 9.23
N GLU A 64 2.71 -0.26 9.00
CA GLU A 64 2.27 -1.55 9.56
C GLU A 64 2.88 -2.76 8.84
N GLY A 65 3.54 -2.55 7.70
CA GLY A 65 4.25 -3.59 6.95
C GLY A 65 3.58 -4.04 5.66
N GLY A 66 2.49 -3.39 5.25
CA GLY A 66 1.76 -3.69 4.02
C GLY A 66 2.20 -2.81 2.85
N LEU A 67 1.35 -2.72 1.82
CA LEU A 67 1.60 -1.88 0.64
C LEU A 67 0.35 -1.09 0.25
N GLY A 68 0.48 0.23 0.12
CA GLY A 68 -0.56 1.07 -0.47
C GLY A 68 -0.40 1.19 -2.00
N VAL A 69 -1.50 1.02 -2.76
CA VAL A 69 -1.53 1.29 -4.20
C VAL A 69 -2.31 2.57 -4.52
N VAL A 70 -1.61 3.64 -4.93
CA VAL A 70 -2.25 4.92 -5.26
C VAL A 70 -3.08 4.78 -6.54
N HIS A 71 -4.36 5.14 -6.46
CA HIS A 71 -5.30 5.04 -7.59
C HIS A 71 -4.97 6.01 -8.74
N ARG A 72 -5.54 5.74 -9.91
CA ARG A 72 -5.29 6.53 -11.14
C ARG A 72 -6.37 7.54 -11.51
N ASN A 73 -7.44 7.65 -10.71
CA ASN A 73 -8.46 8.73 -10.79
C ASN A 73 -7.88 10.11 -10.35
N LEU A 74 -6.68 10.42 -10.81
CA LEU A 74 -5.91 11.64 -10.59
C LEU A 74 -5.18 11.97 -11.90
N SER A 75 -4.87 13.25 -12.11
CA SER A 75 -3.87 13.62 -13.11
C SER A 75 -2.54 12.91 -12.83
N ILE A 76 -1.75 12.63 -13.87
CA ILE A 76 -0.43 11.96 -13.75
C ILE A 76 0.45 12.65 -12.69
N ALA A 77 0.54 13.99 -12.73
CA ALA A 77 1.33 14.77 -11.79
C ALA A 77 0.90 14.58 -10.33
N LYS A 78 -0.40 14.68 -10.02
CA LYS A 78 -0.92 14.44 -8.67
C LYS A 78 -0.68 13.01 -8.19
N GLN A 79 -0.88 12.01 -9.05
CA GLN A 79 -0.63 10.63 -8.66
C GLN A 79 0.85 10.39 -8.32
N ALA A 80 1.75 10.93 -9.15
CA ALA A 80 3.19 10.94 -8.91
C ALA A 80 3.55 11.67 -7.60
N GLU A 81 2.90 12.80 -7.29
CA GLU A 81 3.06 13.54 -6.04
C GLU A 81 2.69 12.70 -4.80
N HIS A 82 1.57 11.98 -4.84
CA HIS A 82 1.20 11.07 -3.74
C HIS A 82 2.25 9.98 -3.53
N VAL A 83 2.75 9.36 -4.61
CA VAL A 83 3.84 8.37 -4.50
C VAL A 83 5.09 9.01 -3.91
N ALA A 84 5.52 10.16 -4.42
CA ALA A 84 6.69 10.88 -3.91
C ALA A 84 6.54 11.23 -2.43
N ARG A 85 5.34 11.62 -1.98
CA ARG A 85 5.03 11.90 -0.57
C ARG A 85 5.18 10.65 0.29
N VAL A 86 4.73 9.49 -0.17
CA VAL A 86 4.94 8.22 0.55
C VAL A 86 6.44 7.91 0.64
N LYS A 87 7.16 8.00 -0.48
CA LYS A 87 8.61 7.71 -0.54
C LYS A 87 9.45 8.66 0.30
N ARG A 88 8.98 9.88 0.57
CA ARG A 88 9.66 10.89 1.41
C ARG A 88 9.22 10.88 2.88
N SER A 89 8.20 10.10 3.23
CA SER A 89 7.59 10.13 4.58
C SER A 89 8.50 9.60 5.69
N GLU A 90 9.38 8.66 5.33
CA GLU A 90 10.45 8.12 6.16
C GLU A 90 11.68 7.87 5.29
N ASN A 91 12.76 8.57 5.58
CA ASN A 91 14.06 8.32 4.97
C ASN A 91 15.05 7.91 6.06
N THR A 92 15.85 6.87 5.82
CA THR A 92 17.01 6.55 6.68
C THR A 92 18.02 7.68 6.62
N VAL A 93 18.24 8.19 5.40
CA VAL A 93 19.12 9.31 5.05
C VAL A 93 18.39 10.13 4.00
N ILE A 94 18.27 11.44 4.22
CA ILE A 94 17.75 12.38 3.23
C ILE A 94 18.90 12.66 2.26
N GLU A 95 18.95 11.98 1.11
CA GLU A 95 20.04 12.08 0.11
C GLU A 95 20.14 13.50 -0.50
N ASN A 96 19.00 14.16 -0.74
CA ASN A 96 18.94 15.51 -1.29
C ASN A 96 18.09 16.42 -0.38
N PRO A 97 18.63 16.84 0.78
CA PRO A 97 17.89 17.74 1.67
C PRO A 97 17.69 19.09 0.97
N PHE A 98 16.56 19.75 1.22
CA PHE A 98 16.40 21.14 0.79
C PHE A 98 17.47 21.98 1.47
N THR A 99 18.19 22.79 0.68
CA THR A 99 19.25 23.67 1.16
C THR A 99 18.91 25.13 0.90
N VAL A 100 19.59 26.01 1.62
CA VAL A 100 19.56 27.46 1.38
C VAL A 100 20.98 28.00 1.26
N ARG A 101 21.14 29.16 0.65
CA ARG A 101 22.43 29.86 0.59
C ARG A 101 22.60 30.82 1.78
N PRO A 102 23.84 31.14 2.18
CA PRO A 102 24.11 32.03 3.31
C PRO A 102 23.61 33.47 3.07
N ASP A 103 23.56 33.93 1.82
CA ASP A 103 23.14 35.27 1.40
C ASP A 103 21.62 35.45 1.28
N VAL A 104 20.82 34.40 1.50
CA VAL A 104 19.35 34.48 1.48
C VAL A 104 18.87 35.38 2.62
N ALA A 105 17.94 36.29 2.33
CA ALA A 105 17.32 37.14 3.33
C ALA A 105 16.44 36.33 4.29
N LEU A 106 16.41 36.69 5.58
CA LEU A 106 15.63 35.96 6.59
C LEU A 106 14.12 35.90 6.28
N ARG A 107 13.57 36.95 5.68
CA ARG A 107 12.17 37.00 5.24
C ARG A 107 11.86 35.89 4.21
N GLU A 108 12.80 35.67 3.29
CA GLU A 108 12.68 34.64 2.28
C GLU A 108 12.86 33.25 2.87
N LEU A 109 13.79 33.08 3.81
CA LEU A 109 13.92 31.82 4.56
C LEU A 109 12.61 31.46 5.25
N LEU A 110 11.98 32.38 5.99
CA LEU A 110 10.71 32.13 6.68
C LEU A 110 9.60 31.70 5.71
N ARG A 111 9.53 32.33 4.53
CA ARG A 111 8.60 31.93 3.47
C ARG A 111 8.88 30.51 2.98
N ILE A 112 10.14 30.18 2.72
CA ILE A 112 10.55 28.82 2.29
C ILE A 112 10.20 27.79 3.39
N MET A 113 10.41 28.12 4.67
CA MET A 113 10.07 27.22 5.79
C MET A 113 8.57 26.91 5.81
N ASP A 114 7.72 27.91 5.61
CA ASP A 114 6.26 27.79 5.60
C ASP A 114 5.77 27.02 4.37
N GLU A 115 6.19 27.43 3.16
CA GLU A 115 5.79 26.81 1.89
C GLU A 115 6.21 25.33 1.79
N ARG A 116 7.38 24.98 2.37
CA ARG A 116 7.90 23.61 2.33
C ARG A 116 7.49 22.77 3.53
N GLY A 117 7.01 23.39 4.60
CA GLY A 117 6.73 22.71 5.88
C GLY A 117 7.96 22.08 6.53
N VAL A 118 9.15 22.65 6.33
CA VAL A 118 10.43 22.11 6.81
C VAL A 118 11.03 23.03 7.87
N ALA A 119 11.31 22.47 9.06
CA ALA A 119 11.78 23.24 10.23
C ALA A 119 13.31 23.43 10.29
N GLY A 120 14.05 23.17 9.22
CA GLY A 120 15.47 23.46 9.16
C GLY A 120 16.17 22.96 7.90
N PHE A 121 17.20 23.71 7.49
CA PHE A 121 17.88 23.60 6.20
C PHE A 121 19.40 23.58 6.43
N PRO A 122 20.13 22.65 5.81
CA PRO A 122 21.56 22.82 5.60
C PRO A 122 21.82 24.07 4.76
N VAL A 123 22.82 24.85 5.16
CA VAL A 123 23.26 26.04 4.42
C VAL A 123 24.47 25.66 3.59
N VAL A 124 24.41 25.88 2.28
CA VAL A 124 25.47 25.47 1.35
C VAL A 124 26.04 26.66 0.57
N GLY A 125 27.35 26.63 0.31
CA GLY A 125 28.04 27.57 -0.58
C GLY A 125 27.73 27.30 -2.05
N GLU A 126 28.22 28.17 -2.95
CA GLU A 126 27.99 28.05 -4.39
C GLU A 126 28.55 26.75 -5.00
N ASP A 127 29.63 26.23 -4.40
CA ASP A 127 30.28 24.99 -4.80
C ASP A 127 29.61 23.73 -4.20
N GLY A 128 28.56 23.90 -3.39
CA GLY A 128 27.88 22.82 -2.68
C GLY A 128 28.56 22.38 -1.38
N SER A 129 29.59 23.11 -0.93
CA SER A 129 30.20 22.90 0.39
C SER A 129 29.21 23.24 1.51
N LEU A 130 29.19 22.45 2.58
CA LEU A 130 28.35 22.73 3.74
C LEU A 130 28.94 23.93 4.52
N ALA A 131 28.21 25.03 4.56
CA ALA A 131 28.58 26.27 5.26
C ALA A 131 27.98 26.38 6.67
N GLY A 132 26.86 25.69 6.92
CA GLY A 132 26.19 25.74 8.21
C GLY A 132 24.84 25.02 8.24
N MET A 133 24.05 25.29 9.26
CA MET A 133 22.66 24.84 9.36
C MET A 133 21.80 25.91 10.02
N VAL A 134 20.60 26.10 9.51
CA VAL A 134 19.58 26.99 10.09
C VAL A 134 18.33 26.18 10.40
N THR A 135 17.71 26.45 11.55
CA THR A 135 16.53 25.76 12.05
C THR A 135 15.49 26.75 12.54
N SER A 136 14.27 26.26 12.80
CA SER A 136 13.18 27.08 13.36
C SER A 136 13.54 27.71 14.71
N ARG A 137 14.50 27.14 15.45
CA ARG A 137 14.99 27.71 16.70
C ARG A 137 15.88 28.93 16.49
N ASP A 138 16.65 28.95 15.40
CA ASP A 138 17.59 30.03 15.10
C ASP A 138 16.86 31.29 14.61
N VAL A 139 15.67 31.11 14.02
CA VAL A 139 14.80 32.21 13.55
C VAL A 139 13.64 32.51 14.49
N TRP A 140 13.59 31.89 15.67
CA TRP A 140 12.53 32.14 16.67
C TRP A 140 12.55 33.58 17.18
N HIS A 141 13.74 34.16 17.30
CA HIS A 141 13.94 35.55 17.69
C HIS A 141 14.95 36.19 16.73
N ILE A 142 14.47 37.15 15.94
CA ILE A 142 15.29 37.87 14.95
C ILE A 142 15.46 39.31 15.43
N GLU A 143 16.68 39.67 15.83
CA GLU A 143 17.02 41.04 16.25
C GLU A 143 17.07 42.00 15.05
N ASN A 144 17.56 41.53 13.89
CA ASN A 144 17.61 42.29 12.66
C ASN A 144 16.75 41.63 11.54
N PRO A 145 15.54 42.13 11.27
CA PRO A 145 14.65 41.59 10.24
C PRO A 145 15.20 41.68 8.81
N ASP A 146 16.19 42.54 8.58
CA ASP A 146 16.87 42.75 7.30
C ASP A 146 18.14 41.90 7.15
N GLY A 147 18.42 41.04 8.13
CA GLY A 147 19.55 40.12 8.10
C GLY A 147 19.41 38.98 7.08
N THR A 148 20.46 38.19 7.01
CA THR A 148 20.62 37.03 6.13
C THR A 148 20.69 35.73 6.93
N VAL A 149 20.61 34.59 6.24
CA VAL A 149 20.78 33.27 6.85
C VAL A 149 22.15 33.14 7.54
N ALA A 150 23.20 33.74 6.97
CA ALA A 150 24.54 33.73 7.55
C ALA A 150 24.58 34.32 8.96
N ASP A 151 23.72 35.29 9.26
CA ASP A 151 23.72 36.02 10.54
C ASP A 151 23.16 35.19 11.70
N VAL A 152 22.30 34.20 11.40
CA VAL A 152 21.60 33.39 12.41
C VAL A 152 21.96 31.90 12.40
N MET A 153 22.56 31.41 11.32
CA MET A 153 22.88 29.98 11.19
C MET A 153 23.90 29.50 12.22
N THR A 154 23.85 28.22 12.55
CA THR A 154 24.99 27.55 13.17
C THR A 154 26.09 27.39 12.12
N PRO A 155 27.27 28.01 12.30
CA PRO A 155 28.33 28.01 11.30
C PRO A 155 29.06 26.67 11.28
N ARG A 156 29.76 26.41 10.18
CA ARG A 156 30.40 25.11 9.89
C ARG A 156 31.32 24.59 10.99
N GLU A 157 32.03 25.47 11.69
CA GLU A 157 33.01 25.13 12.72
C GLU A 157 32.35 24.57 13.99
N ARG A 158 31.10 24.98 14.25
CA ARG A 158 30.31 24.52 15.41
C ARG A 158 29.35 23.39 15.06
N LEU A 159 29.22 23.07 13.78
CA LEU A 159 28.27 22.09 13.29
C LEU A 159 28.85 20.68 13.40
N ILE A 160 28.14 19.81 14.12
CA ILE A 160 28.44 18.38 14.14
C ILE A 160 27.97 17.77 12.82
N THR A 161 28.89 17.12 12.11
CA THR A 161 28.65 16.43 10.84
C THR A 161 29.14 14.99 10.92
N ALA A 162 28.69 14.14 10.00
CA ALA A 162 29.15 12.76 9.91
C ALA A 162 29.52 12.40 8.45
N PRO A 163 30.39 11.39 8.22
CA PRO A 163 30.66 10.88 6.88
C PRO A 163 29.41 10.34 6.19
N GLU A 164 29.37 10.34 4.86
CA GLU A 164 28.26 9.77 4.07
C GLU A 164 28.03 8.26 4.28
N THR A 165 29.04 7.54 4.76
CA THR A 165 28.98 6.11 5.08
C THR A 165 28.42 5.81 6.48
N THR A 166 28.03 6.85 7.23
CA THR A 166 27.59 6.72 8.63
C THR A 166 26.34 5.86 8.75
N SER A 167 26.40 4.82 9.57
CA SER A 167 25.26 3.96 9.86
C SER A 167 24.21 4.66 10.73
N LEU A 168 22.98 4.15 10.73
CA LEU A 168 21.91 4.72 11.56
C LEU A 168 22.20 4.57 13.07
N GLU A 169 22.88 3.50 13.48
CA GLU A 169 23.25 3.29 14.89
C GLU A 169 24.29 4.31 15.35
N GLU A 170 25.31 4.56 14.53
CA GLU A 170 26.30 5.61 14.77
C GLU A 170 25.65 6.99 14.77
N ALA A 171 24.81 7.29 13.77
CA ALA A 171 24.05 8.54 13.71
C ALA A 171 23.20 8.74 14.96
N ARG A 172 22.52 7.70 15.45
CA ARG A 172 21.74 7.74 16.70
C ARG A 172 22.63 8.07 17.89
N ALA A 173 23.81 7.44 17.98
CA ALA A 173 24.76 7.71 19.05
C ALA A 173 25.28 9.15 19.01
N ILE A 174 25.60 9.68 17.81
CA ILE A 174 26.04 11.07 17.60
C ILE A 174 24.94 12.05 18.01
N LEU A 175 23.72 11.90 17.46
CA LEU A 175 22.58 12.76 17.77
C LEU A 175 22.27 12.77 19.28
N TYR A 176 22.32 11.60 19.93
CA TYR A 176 22.10 11.48 21.39
C TYR A 176 23.21 12.14 22.21
N ARG A 177 24.49 11.86 21.87
CA ARG A 177 25.67 12.39 22.57
C ARG A 177 25.74 13.91 22.49
N HIS A 178 25.49 14.47 21.32
CA HIS A 178 25.60 15.90 21.07
C HIS A 178 24.28 16.66 21.31
N ARG A 179 23.19 15.96 21.65
CA ARG A 179 21.86 16.56 21.94
C ARG A 179 21.31 17.41 20.78
N ILE A 180 21.55 16.96 19.55
CA ILE A 180 21.12 17.62 18.32
C ILE A 180 20.03 16.82 17.61
N GLU A 181 19.23 17.48 16.76
CA GLU A 181 18.09 16.86 16.07
C GLU A 181 18.35 16.50 14.61
N LYS A 182 19.37 17.12 14.00
CA LYS A 182 19.70 16.96 12.59
C LYS A 182 21.20 16.75 12.47
N LEU A 183 21.61 15.78 11.67
CA LEU A 183 23.00 15.40 11.43
C LEU A 183 23.27 15.44 9.91
N PRO A 184 23.89 16.51 9.42
CA PRO A 184 24.35 16.58 8.03
C PRO A 184 25.41 15.53 7.74
N LEU A 185 25.30 14.89 6.57
CA LEU A 185 26.28 13.97 6.04
C LEU A 185 27.12 14.68 4.99
N VAL A 186 28.45 14.56 5.10
CA VAL A 186 29.39 15.19 4.18
C VAL A 186 30.38 14.17 3.61
N ASN A 187 30.82 14.42 2.37
CA ASN A 187 31.90 13.65 1.77
C ASN A 187 33.29 14.19 2.20
N ALA A 188 34.35 13.55 1.72
CA ALA A 188 35.73 13.94 2.02
C ALA A 188 36.09 15.37 1.57
N ALA A 189 35.40 15.92 0.57
CA ALA A 189 35.57 17.29 0.09
C ALA A 189 34.73 18.32 0.87
N GLY A 190 34.00 17.90 1.92
CA GLY A 190 33.15 18.78 2.73
C GLY A 190 31.82 19.17 2.07
N LYS A 191 31.45 18.55 0.95
CA LYS A 191 30.15 18.77 0.31
C LYS A 191 29.06 17.98 1.01
N LEU A 192 27.88 18.58 1.09
CA LEU A 192 26.69 17.95 1.66
C LEU A 192 26.20 16.83 0.73
N THR A 193 26.08 15.61 1.27
CA THR A 193 25.59 14.44 0.53
C THR A 193 24.32 13.84 1.13
N GLY A 194 23.92 14.30 2.32
CA GLY A 194 22.63 13.98 2.88
C GLY A 194 22.41 14.51 4.30
N MET A 195 21.34 14.05 4.96
CA MET A 195 21.03 14.42 6.34
C MET A 195 20.24 13.31 7.05
N ILE A 196 20.51 13.11 8.34
CA ILE A 196 19.74 12.22 9.23
C ILE A 196 19.06 13.04 10.31
N THR A 197 17.81 12.73 10.66
CA THR A 197 17.07 13.44 11.72
C THR A 197 16.67 12.52 12.88
N THR A 198 16.55 13.07 14.08
CA THR A 198 16.03 12.34 15.25
C THR A 198 14.58 11.90 15.05
N GLN A 199 13.79 12.64 14.27
CA GLN A 199 12.42 12.27 13.94
C GLN A 199 12.38 10.98 13.13
N ASP A 200 13.27 10.80 12.16
CA ASP A 200 13.34 9.58 11.34
C ASP A 200 13.79 8.36 12.16
N ILE A 201 14.73 8.56 13.09
CA ILE A 201 15.14 7.51 14.04
C ILE A 201 13.98 7.11 14.96
N LYS A 202 13.24 8.08 15.52
CA LYS A 202 12.07 7.82 16.37
C LYS A 202 10.98 7.07 15.62
N LYS A 203 10.64 7.49 14.39
CA LYS A 203 9.68 6.80 13.54
C LYS A 203 10.07 5.34 13.31
N ARG A 204 11.35 5.06 13.02
CA ARG A 204 11.85 3.68 12.82
C ARG A 204 11.77 2.83 14.09
N ALA A 205 12.00 3.40 15.26
CA ALA A 205 11.83 2.70 16.53
C ALA A 205 10.35 2.41 16.84
N MET A 206 9.43 3.27 16.39
CA MET A 206 7.97 3.06 16.54
C MET A 206 7.42 2.04 15.54
N PHE A 207 7.92 2.02 14.30
CA PHE A 207 7.41 1.16 13.23
C PHE A 207 8.45 0.11 12.81
N THR A 208 8.68 -0.87 13.69
CA THR A 208 9.64 -1.96 13.46
C THR A 208 9.22 -2.90 12.32
N ASN A 209 7.92 -3.03 12.08
CA ASN A 209 7.35 -3.83 11.00
C ASN A 209 7.18 -3.08 9.68
N ALA A 210 7.68 -1.84 9.54
CA ALA A 210 7.48 -1.06 8.33
C ALA A 210 8.05 -1.73 7.06
N ALA A 211 7.24 -1.78 6.00
CA ALA A 211 7.63 -2.25 4.69
C ALA A 211 8.49 -1.17 4.00
N LYS A 212 9.79 -1.44 3.93
CA LYS A 212 10.79 -0.50 3.42
C LYS A 212 11.56 -1.07 2.24
N ASP A 213 11.94 -0.20 1.32
CA ASP A 213 12.86 -0.51 0.23
C ASP A 213 14.32 -0.57 0.73
N ALA A 214 15.26 -0.90 -0.16
CA ALA A 214 16.68 -1.02 0.18
C ALA A 214 17.30 0.29 0.70
N ARG A 215 16.68 1.46 0.43
CA ARG A 215 17.10 2.77 0.94
C ARG A 215 16.40 3.14 2.25
N GLY A 216 15.55 2.25 2.77
CA GLY A 216 14.77 2.44 3.98
C GLY A 216 13.55 3.35 3.82
N ARG A 217 13.13 3.63 2.58
CA ARG A 217 11.91 4.41 2.28
C ARG A 217 10.70 3.51 2.33
N LEU A 218 9.55 4.02 2.78
CA LEU A 218 8.30 3.25 2.78
C LEU A 218 7.96 2.76 1.37
N ARG A 219 7.41 1.55 1.28
CA ARG A 219 7.01 0.96 -0.01
C ARG A 219 5.65 1.47 -0.47
N CYS A 220 5.51 1.71 -1.77
CA CYS A 220 4.28 2.20 -2.39
C CYS A 220 4.14 1.69 -3.84
N GLY A 221 2.94 1.30 -4.23
CA GLY A 221 2.59 1.01 -5.62
C GLY A 221 1.78 2.14 -6.26
N GLY A 222 1.76 2.17 -7.59
CA GLY A 222 0.91 3.08 -8.37
C GLY A 222 0.09 2.32 -9.40
N ALA A 223 -1.18 2.68 -9.55
CA ALA A 223 -2.06 2.08 -10.56
C ALA A 223 -1.93 2.76 -11.93
N VAL A 224 -2.01 1.99 -13.01
CA VAL A 224 -2.06 2.47 -14.39
C VAL A 224 -3.22 1.82 -15.13
N GLY A 225 -3.81 2.54 -16.08
CA GLY A 225 -4.84 1.99 -16.97
C GLY A 225 -4.22 1.25 -18.14
N VAL A 226 -5.06 0.94 -19.13
CA VAL A 226 -4.66 0.37 -20.41
C VAL A 226 -4.85 1.33 -21.59
N GLY A 227 -5.11 2.61 -21.27
CA GLY A 227 -5.28 3.69 -22.23
C GLY A 227 -3.95 4.25 -22.76
N GLU A 228 -4.06 5.29 -23.59
CA GLU A 228 -2.93 5.93 -24.28
C GLU A 228 -1.95 6.59 -23.29
N ASP A 229 -2.44 7.08 -22.15
CA ASP A 229 -1.65 7.73 -21.10
C ASP A 229 -0.83 6.74 -20.24
N CYS A 230 -0.99 5.43 -20.46
CA CYS A 230 -0.37 4.38 -19.63
C CYS A 230 1.15 4.51 -19.55
N ALA A 231 1.83 4.73 -20.68
CA ALA A 231 3.29 4.81 -20.73
C ALA A 231 3.84 6.04 -20.01
N GLU A 232 3.21 7.21 -20.21
CA GLU A 232 3.59 8.47 -19.55
C GLU A 232 3.34 8.39 -18.05
N ARG A 233 2.17 7.87 -17.65
CA ARG A 233 1.81 7.69 -16.24
C ARG A 233 2.78 6.73 -15.54
N ALA A 234 3.10 5.61 -16.16
CA ALA A 234 4.07 4.66 -15.62
C ALA A 234 5.45 5.30 -15.43
N ALA A 235 5.93 6.08 -16.41
CA ALA A 235 7.19 6.80 -16.29
C ALA A 235 7.21 7.73 -15.07
N ALA A 236 6.18 8.58 -14.91
CA ALA A 236 6.09 9.50 -13.78
C ALA A 236 6.04 8.79 -12.42
N LEU A 237 5.37 7.63 -12.33
CA LEU A 237 5.31 6.82 -11.11
C LEU A 237 6.67 6.19 -10.77
N VAL A 238 7.38 5.67 -11.78
CA VAL A 238 8.72 5.09 -11.62
C VAL A 238 9.72 6.16 -11.20
N GLU A 239 9.69 7.33 -11.84
CA GLU A 239 10.52 8.49 -11.47
C GLU A 239 10.26 8.96 -10.03
N SER A 240 8.99 8.90 -9.59
CA SER A 240 8.59 9.22 -8.21
C SER A 240 8.98 8.12 -7.20
N GLY A 241 9.47 6.98 -7.67
CA GLY A 241 9.99 5.89 -6.84
C GLY A 241 8.96 4.84 -6.46
N ALA A 242 7.90 4.64 -7.25
CA ALA A 242 6.97 3.53 -7.06
C ALA A 242 7.70 2.18 -7.08
N ASP A 243 7.41 1.31 -6.11
CA ASP A 243 8.03 0.00 -5.95
C ASP A 243 7.38 -1.08 -6.83
N ALA A 244 6.18 -0.82 -7.36
CA ALA A 244 5.48 -1.68 -8.31
C ALA A 244 4.41 -0.89 -9.09
N ILE A 245 4.15 -1.34 -10.32
CA ILE A 245 3.06 -0.82 -11.16
C ILE A 245 1.93 -1.82 -11.19
N PHE A 246 0.72 -1.38 -10.87
CA PHE A 246 -0.49 -2.19 -10.86
C PHE A 246 -1.35 -1.85 -12.07
N ILE A 247 -1.54 -2.79 -12.99
CA ILE A 247 -2.47 -2.60 -14.11
C ILE A 247 -3.90 -2.74 -13.58
N ASP A 248 -4.68 -1.67 -13.74
CA ASP A 248 -6.07 -1.61 -13.29
C ASP A 248 -7.04 -1.83 -14.45
N ALA A 249 -7.49 -3.07 -14.61
CA ALA A 249 -8.49 -3.51 -15.58
C ALA A 249 -9.59 -4.34 -14.90
N ALA A 250 -10.83 -4.28 -15.43
CA ALA A 250 -11.92 -5.12 -14.93
C ALA A 250 -11.64 -6.62 -15.14
N THR A 251 -11.04 -6.95 -16.29
CA THR A 251 -10.48 -8.27 -16.60
C THR A 251 -9.10 -8.11 -17.21
N GLY A 252 -8.15 -8.89 -16.71
CA GLY A 252 -6.76 -8.88 -17.15
C GLY A 252 -6.55 -9.70 -18.41
N HIS A 253 -7.36 -10.72 -18.67
CA HIS A 253 -7.15 -11.66 -19.78
C HIS A 253 -7.62 -11.07 -21.12
N THR A 254 -6.91 -10.04 -21.57
CA THR A 254 -7.15 -9.34 -22.83
C THR A 254 -5.84 -9.07 -23.55
N SER A 255 -5.88 -9.04 -24.88
CA SER A 255 -4.70 -8.71 -25.70
C SER A 255 -4.11 -7.33 -25.37
N ARG A 256 -4.97 -6.37 -25.00
CA ARG A 256 -4.55 -5.03 -24.61
C ARG A 256 -3.74 -5.04 -23.31
N VAL A 257 -4.20 -5.75 -22.27
CA VAL A 257 -3.46 -5.88 -21.02
C VAL A 257 -2.13 -6.59 -21.24
N MET A 258 -2.11 -7.68 -22.01
CA MET A 258 -0.87 -8.41 -22.33
C MET A 258 0.15 -7.52 -23.06
N ALA A 259 -0.30 -6.70 -24.02
CA ALA A 259 0.56 -5.73 -24.69
C ALA A 259 1.12 -4.67 -23.73
N VAL A 260 0.30 -4.18 -22.79
CA VAL A 260 0.74 -3.22 -21.76
C VAL A 260 1.76 -3.85 -20.82
N ILE A 261 1.59 -5.11 -20.40
CA ILE A 261 2.57 -5.83 -19.58
C ILE A 261 3.92 -5.88 -20.30
N ALA A 262 3.93 -6.33 -21.55
CA ALA A 262 5.15 -6.44 -22.36
C ALA A 262 5.84 -5.07 -22.52
N MET A 263 5.06 -4.02 -22.78
CA MET A 263 5.58 -2.65 -22.89
C MET A 263 6.21 -2.16 -21.58
N LEU A 264 5.51 -2.33 -20.44
CA LEU A 264 6.02 -1.89 -19.14
C LEU A 264 7.27 -2.67 -18.73
N ARG A 265 7.30 -3.98 -18.95
CA ARG A 265 8.48 -4.83 -18.68
C ARG A 265 9.68 -4.46 -19.57
N SER A 266 9.44 -4.05 -20.81
CA SER A 266 10.50 -3.57 -21.71
C SER A 266 11.06 -2.22 -21.28
N LYS A 267 10.20 -1.26 -20.91
CA LYS A 267 10.63 0.09 -20.51
C LYS A 267 11.22 0.17 -19.11
N PHE A 268 10.69 -0.63 -18.17
CA PHE A 268 11.04 -0.57 -16.75
C PHE A 268 11.34 -1.98 -16.20
N PRO A 269 12.38 -2.66 -16.71
CA PRO A 269 12.66 -4.07 -16.39
C PRO A 269 12.88 -4.36 -14.90
N GLN A 270 13.33 -3.36 -14.15
CA GLN A 270 13.60 -3.40 -12.71
C GLN A 270 12.35 -3.22 -11.84
N VAL A 271 11.23 -2.75 -12.40
CA VAL A 271 10.00 -2.48 -11.64
C VAL A 271 9.02 -3.63 -11.83
N PRO A 272 8.57 -4.30 -10.75
CA PRO A 272 7.54 -5.31 -10.82
C PRO A 272 6.23 -4.79 -11.44
N VAL A 273 5.65 -5.59 -12.33
CA VAL A 273 4.34 -5.31 -12.93
C VAL A 273 3.32 -6.31 -12.38
N VAL A 274 2.32 -5.80 -11.68
CA VAL A 274 1.20 -6.59 -11.16
C VAL A 274 0.02 -6.49 -12.13
N ALA A 275 -0.47 -7.63 -12.60
CA ALA A 275 -1.52 -7.67 -13.62
C ALA A 275 -2.76 -8.45 -13.16
N GLY A 276 -3.94 -7.98 -13.56
CA GLY A 276 -5.22 -8.62 -13.29
C GLY A 276 -6.39 -7.75 -13.78
N ASN A 277 -7.64 -8.06 -13.44
CA ASN A 277 -8.03 -9.20 -12.61
C ASN A 277 -8.21 -10.47 -13.44
N VAL A 278 -7.73 -11.60 -12.93
CA VAL A 278 -7.86 -12.91 -13.60
C VAL A 278 -8.52 -13.91 -12.65
N VAL A 279 -9.25 -14.89 -13.21
CA VAL A 279 -9.99 -15.89 -12.41
C VAL A 279 -9.87 -17.32 -12.97
N THR A 280 -8.98 -17.54 -13.94
CA THR A 280 -8.80 -18.83 -14.62
C THR A 280 -7.32 -19.17 -14.77
N ALA A 281 -6.97 -20.45 -14.75
CA ALA A 281 -5.61 -20.93 -14.99
C ALA A 281 -5.03 -20.47 -16.34
N GLN A 282 -5.83 -20.51 -17.42
CA GLN A 282 -5.37 -20.07 -18.75
C GLN A 282 -5.03 -18.58 -18.76
N GLY A 283 -5.90 -17.73 -18.23
CA GLY A 283 -5.58 -16.30 -18.11
C GLY A 283 -4.36 -16.04 -17.23
N ALA A 284 -4.16 -16.82 -16.17
CA ALA A 284 -2.97 -16.71 -15.34
C ALA A 284 -1.70 -17.02 -16.14
N LYS A 285 -1.71 -18.12 -16.90
CA LYS A 285 -0.63 -18.51 -17.81
C LYS A 285 -0.30 -17.38 -18.78
N ASP A 286 -1.30 -16.86 -19.47
CA ASP A 286 -1.08 -15.87 -20.54
C ASP A 286 -0.55 -14.54 -19.99
N LEU A 287 -0.98 -14.12 -18.80
CA LEU A 287 -0.44 -12.92 -18.14
C LEU A 287 0.99 -13.11 -17.64
N ILE A 288 1.31 -14.30 -17.11
CA ILE A 288 2.68 -14.65 -16.71
C ILE A 288 3.61 -14.67 -17.92
N ASP A 289 3.19 -15.30 -19.02
CA ASP A 289 3.96 -15.38 -20.25
C ASP A 289 4.15 -14.00 -20.91
N ALA A 290 3.20 -13.08 -20.73
CA ALA A 290 3.36 -11.68 -21.13
C ALA A 290 4.36 -10.90 -20.24
N GLY A 291 4.75 -11.44 -19.08
CA GLY A 291 5.78 -10.89 -18.20
C GLY A 291 5.27 -10.32 -16.87
N ALA A 292 4.05 -10.66 -16.43
CA ALA A 292 3.54 -10.23 -15.12
C ALA A 292 4.43 -10.77 -13.98
N SER A 293 4.80 -9.90 -13.04
CA SER A 293 5.60 -10.24 -11.86
C SER A 293 4.76 -10.77 -10.69
N ALA A 294 3.48 -10.40 -10.66
CA ALA A 294 2.46 -10.95 -9.75
C ALA A 294 1.08 -10.84 -10.41
N LEU A 295 0.14 -11.69 -9.97
CA LEU A 295 -1.23 -11.73 -10.49
C LEU A 295 -2.23 -11.22 -9.45
N LYS A 296 -3.18 -10.39 -9.90
CA LYS A 296 -4.33 -9.96 -9.11
C LYS A 296 -5.56 -10.77 -9.49
N VAL A 297 -6.19 -11.40 -8.51
CA VAL A 297 -7.24 -12.42 -8.71
C VAL A 297 -8.58 -11.94 -8.16
N GLY A 298 -9.61 -12.00 -9.02
CA GLY A 298 -11.00 -11.79 -8.62
C GLY A 298 -11.80 -10.94 -9.59
N VAL A 299 -12.86 -11.51 -10.17
CA VAL A 299 -13.81 -10.78 -11.03
C VAL A 299 -15.18 -10.80 -10.37
N GLY A 300 -15.66 -9.61 -9.99
CA GLY A 300 -16.92 -9.41 -9.29
C GLY A 300 -17.06 -9.77 -7.79
N PRO A 301 -16.03 -10.16 -7.01
CA PRO A 301 -16.23 -10.51 -5.59
C PRO A 301 -16.32 -9.29 -4.66
N GLY A 302 -15.99 -8.09 -5.14
CA GLY A 302 -15.97 -6.87 -4.32
C GLY A 302 -17.37 -6.52 -3.81
N SER A 303 -17.46 -6.03 -2.57
CA SER A 303 -18.71 -5.68 -1.87
C SER A 303 -19.60 -4.65 -2.57
N ILE A 304 -19.03 -3.93 -3.53
CA ILE A 304 -19.65 -2.84 -4.29
C ILE A 304 -19.61 -3.09 -5.80
N CYS A 305 -19.14 -4.27 -6.22
CA CYS A 305 -19.03 -4.64 -7.63
C CYS A 305 -20.30 -5.37 -8.06
N THR A 306 -20.90 -4.93 -9.16
CA THR A 306 -22.11 -5.55 -9.72
C THR A 306 -21.84 -6.27 -11.03
N THR A 307 -20.58 -6.40 -11.47
CA THR A 307 -20.19 -7.12 -12.71
C THR A 307 -20.89 -8.47 -12.84
N ARG A 308 -20.89 -9.33 -11.81
CA ARG A 308 -21.56 -10.65 -11.87
C ARG A 308 -23.06 -10.57 -12.12
N VAL A 309 -23.71 -9.52 -11.61
CA VAL A 309 -25.16 -9.31 -11.75
C VAL A 309 -25.49 -8.69 -13.10
N ILE A 310 -24.69 -7.70 -13.53
CA ILE A 310 -24.97 -6.90 -14.73
C ILE A 310 -24.51 -7.61 -16.02
N SER A 311 -23.30 -8.16 -16.03
CA SER A 311 -22.74 -8.85 -17.20
C SER A 311 -22.79 -10.37 -17.12
N GLY A 312 -23.13 -10.94 -15.96
CA GLY A 312 -23.22 -12.38 -15.77
C GLY A 312 -21.89 -13.11 -15.65
N VAL A 313 -20.76 -12.39 -15.60
CA VAL A 313 -19.41 -12.99 -15.63
C VAL A 313 -18.73 -12.93 -14.25
N GLY A 314 -18.03 -14.02 -13.90
CA GLY A 314 -17.20 -14.09 -12.71
C GLY A 314 -17.02 -15.53 -12.22
N VAL A 315 -16.16 -15.71 -11.22
CA VAL A 315 -15.91 -17.00 -10.55
C VAL A 315 -15.91 -16.75 -9.04
N PRO A 316 -16.58 -17.59 -8.22
CA PRO A 316 -16.49 -17.50 -6.77
C PRO A 316 -15.03 -17.41 -6.27
N GLN A 317 -14.78 -16.46 -5.35
CA GLN A 317 -13.41 -15.96 -5.10
C GLN A 317 -12.45 -17.03 -4.58
N PHE A 318 -12.93 -17.92 -3.70
CA PHE A 318 -12.11 -19.00 -3.17
C PHE A 318 -11.65 -19.95 -4.28
N THR A 319 -12.57 -20.39 -5.14
CA THR A 319 -12.22 -21.19 -6.33
C THR A 319 -11.29 -20.46 -7.30
N ALA A 320 -11.53 -19.17 -7.56
CA ALA A 320 -10.68 -18.38 -8.44
C ALA A 320 -9.22 -18.31 -7.92
N ILE A 321 -9.03 -18.14 -6.62
CA ILE A 321 -7.71 -18.17 -5.97
C ILE A 321 -7.05 -19.52 -6.19
N GLN A 322 -7.73 -20.63 -5.90
CA GLN A 322 -7.16 -21.97 -6.06
C GLN A 322 -6.72 -22.25 -7.51
N GLN A 323 -7.55 -21.87 -8.49
CA GLN A 323 -7.27 -22.08 -9.91
C GLN A 323 -6.08 -21.28 -10.42
N VAL A 324 -5.93 -20.03 -9.96
CA VAL A 324 -4.83 -19.17 -10.40
C VAL A 324 -3.54 -19.48 -9.63
N ALA A 325 -3.64 -19.72 -8.32
CA ALA A 325 -2.49 -19.95 -7.44
C ALA A 325 -1.76 -21.26 -7.77
N SER A 326 -2.47 -22.32 -8.14
CA SER A 326 -1.82 -23.58 -8.55
C SER A 326 -0.86 -23.35 -9.72
N HIS A 327 -1.31 -22.65 -10.75
CA HIS A 327 -0.50 -22.37 -11.93
C HIS A 327 0.59 -21.31 -11.68
N ALA A 328 0.27 -20.25 -10.95
CA ALA A 328 1.21 -19.17 -10.67
C ALA A 328 2.41 -19.66 -9.82
N ARG A 329 2.16 -20.56 -8.87
CA ARG A 329 3.19 -21.12 -8.00
C ARG A 329 4.22 -21.97 -8.75
N GLU A 330 3.81 -22.75 -9.75
CA GLU A 330 4.72 -23.51 -10.63
C GLU A 330 5.73 -22.61 -11.35
N ARG A 331 5.37 -21.33 -11.55
CA ARG A 331 6.18 -20.32 -12.22
C ARG A 331 6.87 -19.34 -11.26
N GLY A 332 6.71 -19.52 -9.95
CA GLY A 332 7.24 -18.62 -8.94
C GLY A 332 6.63 -17.21 -8.95
N VAL A 333 5.38 -17.08 -9.42
CA VAL A 333 4.66 -15.81 -9.50
C VAL A 333 3.65 -15.70 -8.36
N ALA A 334 3.70 -14.59 -7.61
CA ALA A 334 2.82 -14.39 -6.46
C ALA A 334 1.38 -14.05 -6.88
N VAL A 335 0.43 -14.38 -6.01
CA VAL A 335 -1.01 -14.14 -6.21
C VAL A 335 -1.58 -13.20 -5.14
N ILE A 336 -2.33 -12.19 -5.58
CA ILE A 336 -3.07 -11.27 -4.73
C ILE A 336 -4.57 -11.58 -4.84
N ALA A 337 -5.21 -11.96 -3.74
CA ALA A 337 -6.66 -12.10 -3.67
C ALA A 337 -7.33 -10.72 -3.52
N ASP A 338 -8.04 -10.25 -4.54
CA ASP A 338 -8.66 -8.91 -4.60
C ASP A 338 -10.20 -8.99 -4.49
N GLY A 339 -10.72 -8.53 -3.35
CA GLY A 339 -12.15 -8.43 -3.07
C GLY A 339 -12.78 -9.68 -2.41
N GLY A 340 -13.99 -9.51 -1.88
CA GLY A 340 -14.78 -10.57 -1.22
C GLY A 340 -14.45 -10.82 0.26
N ILE A 341 -13.43 -10.16 0.80
CA ILE A 341 -12.99 -10.33 2.20
C ILE A 341 -13.78 -9.40 3.11
N ARG A 342 -14.42 -9.97 4.13
CA ARG A 342 -15.20 -9.22 5.14
C ARG A 342 -14.59 -9.33 6.52
N TYR A 343 -14.06 -10.51 6.86
CA TYR A 343 -13.49 -10.82 8.17
C TYR A 343 -12.03 -11.28 8.06
N SER A 344 -11.30 -11.24 9.17
CA SER A 344 -9.92 -11.77 9.22
C SER A 344 -9.87 -13.27 8.86
N GLY A 345 -10.93 -14.04 9.17
CA GLY A 345 -11.07 -15.43 8.74
C GLY A 345 -11.01 -15.61 7.21
N ASP A 346 -11.59 -14.68 6.45
CA ASP A 346 -11.54 -14.71 4.98
C ASP A 346 -10.10 -14.48 4.47
N VAL A 347 -9.31 -13.66 5.18
CA VAL A 347 -7.87 -13.48 4.90
C VAL A 347 -7.13 -14.81 5.10
N VAL A 348 -7.39 -15.52 6.19
CA VAL A 348 -6.77 -16.83 6.45
C VAL A 348 -7.14 -17.83 5.35
N LYS A 349 -8.43 -17.91 5.01
CA LYS A 349 -8.92 -18.79 3.94
C LYS A 349 -8.30 -18.45 2.59
N ALA A 350 -8.19 -17.17 2.23
CA ALA A 350 -7.60 -16.74 0.97
C ALA A 350 -6.11 -17.10 0.86
N LEU A 351 -5.34 -16.85 1.92
CA LEU A 351 -3.91 -17.17 1.94
C LEU A 351 -3.68 -18.69 1.95
N ALA A 352 -4.44 -19.43 2.76
CA ALA A 352 -4.41 -20.89 2.79
C ALA A 352 -4.85 -21.53 1.46
N ALA A 353 -5.78 -20.90 0.73
CA ALA A 353 -6.19 -21.33 -0.61
C ALA A 353 -5.11 -21.13 -1.68
N GLY A 354 -4.05 -20.40 -1.36
CA GLY A 354 -2.88 -20.25 -2.22
C GLY A 354 -2.52 -18.81 -2.56
N ALA A 355 -3.21 -17.79 -2.05
CA ALA A 355 -2.77 -16.41 -2.25
C ALA A 355 -1.51 -16.08 -1.40
N ASP A 356 -0.77 -15.08 -1.86
CA ASP A 356 0.42 -14.52 -1.18
C ASP A 356 0.12 -13.23 -0.43
N CYS A 357 -0.88 -12.49 -0.90
CA CYS A 357 -1.39 -11.27 -0.31
C CYS A 357 -2.90 -11.18 -0.49
N VAL A 358 -3.53 -10.35 0.32
CA VAL A 358 -4.91 -9.90 0.10
C VAL A 358 -4.93 -8.41 -0.23
N MET A 359 -5.75 -8.03 -1.20
CA MET A 359 -6.04 -6.63 -1.50
C MET A 359 -7.40 -6.25 -0.93
N LEU A 360 -7.40 -5.24 -0.06
CA LEU A 360 -8.57 -4.83 0.72
C LEU A 360 -9.12 -3.47 0.26
N GLY A 361 -10.43 -3.41 0.06
CA GLY A 361 -11.18 -2.19 -0.25
C GLY A 361 -12.00 -1.72 0.95
N SER A 362 -13.23 -2.23 1.09
CA SER A 362 -14.22 -1.76 2.07
C SER A 362 -13.75 -1.73 3.52
N ILE A 363 -12.95 -2.71 3.93
CA ILE A 363 -12.41 -2.77 5.31
C ILE A 363 -11.51 -1.55 5.60
N LEU A 364 -10.71 -1.14 4.62
CA LEU A 364 -9.79 0.00 4.74
C LEU A 364 -10.46 1.33 4.40
N ALA A 365 -11.51 1.34 3.58
CA ALA A 365 -12.26 2.54 3.25
C ALA A 365 -12.86 3.24 4.48
N GLY A 366 -13.18 2.49 5.53
CA GLY A 366 -13.72 3.00 6.79
C GLY A 366 -12.70 3.62 7.74
N THR A 367 -11.40 3.59 7.44
CA THR A 367 -10.36 4.08 8.37
C THR A 367 -10.16 5.59 8.26
N SER A 368 -9.60 6.20 9.30
CA SER A 368 -9.30 7.64 9.34
C SER A 368 -8.45 8.11 8.16
N GLU A 369 -7.47 7.30 7.77
CA GLU A 369 -6.46 7.64 6.76
C GLU A 369 -6.94 7.50 5.31
N SER A 370 -8.12 6.90 5.08
CA SER A 370 -8.70 6.83 3.74
C SER A 370 -9.20 8.22 3.28
N PRO A 371 -9.19 8.54 1.98
CA PRO A 371 -9.55 9.88 1.47
C PRO A 371 -11.06 10.20 1.51
N GLY A 372 -11.93 9.20 1.73
CA GLY A 372 -13.38 9.40 1.71
C GLY A 372 -13.89 10.34 2.80
N ASN A 373 -14.95 11.11 2.52
CA ASN A 373 -15.54 12.02 3.50
C ASN A 373 -16.23 11.27 4.64
N MET A 374 -16.17 11.86 5.84
CA MET A 374 -16.94 11.40 7.00
C MET A 374 -18.39 11.89 6.90
N VAL A 375 -19.34 10.99 7.08
CA VAL A 375 -20.78 11.26 6.98
C VAL A 375 -21.46 10.75 8.24
N ASN A 376 -22.19 11.63 8.94
CA ASN A 376 -23.05 11.22 10.04
C ASN A 376 -24.42 10.80 9.52
N TYR A 377 -24.87 9.60 9.87
CA TYR A 377 -26.16 9.07 9.45
C TYR A 377 -26.77 8.26 10.60
N GLN A 378 -28.00 8.59 11.01
CA GLN A 378 -28.72 7.93 12.11
C GLN A 378 -27.88 7.78 13.39
N GLY A 379 -27.13 8.82 13.76
CA GLY A 379 -26.32 8.83 14.99
C GLY A 379 -25.02 8.00 14.93
N ARG A 380 -24.71 7.37 13.78
CA ARG A 380 -23.44 6.67 13.55
C ARG A 380 -22.61 7.40 12.49
N THR A 381 -21.30 7.28 12.60
CA THR A 381 -20.36 7.88 11.66
C THR A 381 -19.93 6.85 10.62
N PHE A 382 -19.96 7.26 9.36
CA PHE A 382 -19.63 6.46 8.19
C PHE A 382 -18.59 7.18 7.33
N LYS A 383 -17.97 6.46 6.40
CA LYS A 383 -17.19 7.03 5.30
C LYS A 383 -17.81 6.71 3.94
N GLU A 384 -17.72 7.66 3.01
CA GLU A 384 -18.10 7.44 1.62
C GLU A 384 -17.21 6.36 0.99
N TYR A 385 -17.83 5.40 0.29
CA TYR A 385 -17.14 4.31 -0.37
C TYR A 385 -17.81 3.99 -1.70
N ARG A 386 -17.05 3.95 -2.80
CA ARG A 386 -17.64 3.72 -4.13
C ARG A 386 -16.82 2.81 -5.02
N GLY A 387 -17.51 2.18 -5.96
CA GLY A 387 -16.89 1.24 -6.90
C GLY A 387 -16.25 1.98 -8.05
N MET A 388 -15.12 1.47 -8.53
CA MET A 388 -14.50 2.02 -9.74
C MET A 388 -15.43 1.89 -10.97
N GLY A 389 -16.41 0.98 -10.93
CA GLY A 389 -17.48 0.83 -11.94
C GLY A 389 -18.73 1.65 -11.66
N SER A 390 -18.76 2.48 -10.62
CA SER A 390 -19.85 3.42 -10.38
C SER A 390 -19.81 4.58 -11.38
N LEU A 391 -20.97 5.19 -11.66
CA LEU A 391 -21.06 6.28 -12.63
C LEU A 391 -20.14 7.46 -12.29
N ARG A 392 -20.03 7.85 -11.01
CA ARG A 392 -19.16 8.97 -10.61
C ARG A 392 -17.68 8.61 -10.77
N ALA A 393 -17.26 7.40 -10.38
CA ALA A 393 -15.88 6.98 -10.56
C ALA A 393 -15.51 6.93 -12.06
N MET A 394 -16.37 6.35 -12.89
CA MET A 394 -16.14 6.24 -14.34
C MET A 394 -16.05 7.61 -15.00
N ARG A 395 -16.91 8.56 -14.62
CA ARG A 395 -16.83 9.96 -15.09
C ARG A 395 -15.55 10.69 -14.66
N GLN A 396 -14.84 10.19 -13.65
CA GLN A 396 -13.59 10.77 -13.13
C GLN A 396 -12.32 10.03 -13.61
N GLY A 397 -12.45 9.08 -14.55
CA GLY A 397 -11.29 8.49 -15.23
C GLY A 397 -11.17 6.96 -15.15
N SER A 398 -12.14 6.26 -14.57
CA SER A 398 -12.11 4.79 -14.50
C SER A 398 -12.91 4.10 -15.60
N SER A 399 -13.43 4.82 -16.59
CA SER A 399 -14.27 4.26 -17.66
C SER A 399 -13.53 3.26 -18.57
N ASP A 400 -12.25 3.50 -18.86
CA ASP A 400 -11.43 2.62 -19.70
C ASP A 400 -11.16 1.26 -19.04
N ARG A 401 -11.22 1.19 -17.70
CA ARG A 401 -11.15 -0.06 -16.93
C ARG A 401 -12.23 -1.05 -17.35
N TYR A 402 -13.40 -0.55 -17.77
CA TYR A 402 -14.58 -1.32 -18.18
C TYR A 402 -14.76 -1.31 -19.71
N GLY A 403 -13.78 -0.81 -20.48
CA GLY A 403 -13.85 -0.74 -21.93
C GLY A 403 -14.88 0.26 -22.48
N GLN A 404 -15.35 1.21 -21.67
CA GLN A 404 -16.41 2.16 -22.04
C GLN A 404 -15.84 3.56 -22.27
N ASN A 405 -15.48 3.90 -23.52
CA ASN A 405 -14.77 5.17 -23.79
C ASN A 405 -15.40 6.12 -24.83
N ALA A 406 -16.61 5.87 -25.36
CA ALA A 406 -16.92 6.51 -26.65
C ALA A 406 -18.35 7.04 -26.92
N SER A 407 -19.29 7.09 -25.97
CA SER A 407 -20.68 7.47 -26.34
C SER A 407 -21.46 8.33 -25.35
N GLY A 408 -20.86 8.75 -24.22
CA GLY A 408 -21.54 9.54 -23.18
C GLY A 408 -22.60 8.76 -22.37
N LYS A 409 -23.03 7.58 -22.82
CA LYS A 409 -23.87 6.63 -22.07
C LYS A 409 -22.97 5.56 -21.45
N LEU A 410 -22.94 5.51 -20.12
CA LEU A 410 -22.14 4.55 -19.35
C LEU A 410 -23.06 3.50 -18.70
N VAL A 411 -22.62 2.24 -18.71
CA VAL A 411 -23.25 1.13 -17.99
C VAL A 411 -22.46 0.87 -16.71
N ALA A 412 -23.08 1.10 -15.55
CA ALA A 412 -22.41 0.96 -14.27
C ALA A 412 -22.26 -0.51 -13.86
N GLU A 413 -21.03 -0.89 -13.50
CA GLU A 413 -20.67 -2.20 -12.93
C GLU A 413 -20.27 -2.09 -11.45
N GLY A 414 -20.65 -0.99 -10.81
CA GLY A 414 -20.47 -0.81 -9.37
C GLY A 414 -21.43 0.23 -8.78
N VAL A 415 -21.48 0.25 -7.45
CA VAL A 415 -22.39 1.12 -6.67
C VAL A 415 -21.62 2.14 -5.83
N GLU A 416 -22.35 3.15 -5.36
CA GLU A 416 -21.91 4.07 -4.31
C GLU A 416 -22.57 3.66 -3.00
N ALA A 417 -21.79 3.60 -1.93
CA ALA A 417 -22.22 3.13 -0.63
C ALA A 417 -21.54 3.94 0.49
N ARG A 418 -21.87 3.57 1.72
CA ARG A 418 -21.21 4.07 2.93
C ARG A 418 -20.73 2.87 3.73
N VAL A 419 -19.54 2.97 4.31
CA VAL A 419 -19.01 1.96 5.22
C VAL A 419 -18.92 2.56 6.62
N PRO A 420 -19.17 1.78 7.69
CA PRO A 420 -18.99 2.28 9.06
C PRO A 420 -17.57 2.81 9.26
N TYR A 421 -17.44 3.92 10.00
CA TYR A 421 -16.13 4.39 10.43
C TYR A 421 -15.50 3.37 11.40
N LYS A 422 -14.26 2.99 11.14
CA LYS A 422 -13.54 1.91 11.84
C LYS A 422 -12.38 2.41 12.72
N GLY A 423 -12.19 3.72 12.85
CA GLY A 423 -11.05 4.28 13.58
C GLY A 423 -9.76 4.29 12.76
N HIS A 424 -8.62 4.20 13.44
CA HIS A 424 -7.31 4.24 12.79
C HIS A 424 -6.98 2.94 12.08
N LEU A 425 -6.31 3.04 10.92
CA LEU A 425 -5.90 1.88 10.12
C LEU A 425 -5.08 0.87 10.91
N ARG A 426 -4.17 1.33 11.79
CA ARG A 426 -3.33 0.46 12.60
C ARG A 426 -4.15 -0.52 13.45
N ASP A 427 -5.28 -0.09 14.00
CA ASP A 427 -6.10 -0.90 14.89
C ASP A 427 -6.85 -1.97 14.09
N VAL A 428 -7.32 -1.60 12.89
CA VAL A 428 -7.95 -2.54 11.94
C VAL A 428 -6.93 -3.57 11.43
N VAL A 429 -5.73 -3.14 11.05
CA VAL A 429 -4.66 -4.03 10.58
C VAL A 429 -4.17 -4.95 11.68
N PHE A 430 -4.06 -4.45 12.92
CA PHE A 430 -3.74 -5.26 14.09
C PHE A 430 -4.75 -6.41 14.28
N GLN A 431 -6.05 -6.14 14.15
CA GLN A 431 -7.08 -7.17 14.25
C GLN A 431 -7.03 -8.17 13.09
N LEU A 432 -6.81 -7.71 11.86
CA LEU A 432 -6.69 -8.57 10.68
C LEU A 432 -5.50 -9.53 10.81
N THR A 433 -4.34 -8.99 11.17
CA THR A 433 -3.11 -9.78 11.33
C THR A 433 -3.18 -10.67 12.57
N GLY A 434 -3.79 -10.23 13.67
CA GLY A 434 -4.07 -11.06 14.85
C GLY A 434 -4.95 -12.27 14.51
N GLY A 435 -6.02 -12.08 13.72
CA GLY A 435 -6.84 -13.18 13.23
C GLY A 435 -6.08 -14.15 12.32
N LEU A 436 -5.20 -13.63 11.45
CA LEU A 436 -4.31 -14.48 10.64
C LEU A 436 -3.38 -15.34 11.49
N ARG A 437 -2.70 -14.73 12.46
CA ARG A 437 -1.79 -15.43 13.38
C ARG A 437 -2.53 -16.48 14.20
N SER A 438 -3.74 -16.17 14.65
CA SER A 438 -4.60 -17.14 15.35
C SER A 438 -4.97 -18.32 14.45
N GLY A 439 -5.41 -18.05 13.21
CA GLY A 439 -5.71 -19.10 12.23
C GLY A 439 -4.50 -19.97 11.89
N MET A 440 -3.31 -19.38 11.75
CA MET A 440 -2.05 -20.10 11.59
C MET A 440 -1.73 -20.96 12.81
N GLY A 441 -1.97 -20.45 14.03
CA GLY A 441 -1.85 -21.21 15.27
C GLY A 441 -2.74 -22.46 15.29
N TYR A 442 -4.01 -22.36 14.87
CA TYR A 442 -4.92 -23.51 14.77
C TYR A 442 -4.49 -24.57 13.72
N LEU A 443 -3.69 -24.16 12.74
CA LEU A 443 -3.17 -25.04 11.69
C LEU A 443 -1.73 -25.48 11.94
N GLY A 444 -1.11 -24.99 13.01
CA GLY A 444 0.31 -25.18 13.33
C GLY A 444 1.27 -24.65 12.26
N ALA A 445 0.88 -23.61 11.54
CA ALA A 445 1.70 -22.99 10.53
C ALA A 445 2.61 -21.93 11.14
N ARG A 446 3.94 -22.07 11.03
CA ARG A 446 4.89 -21.01 11.46
C ARG A 446 5.03 -19.94 10.38
N THR A 447 4.95 -20.31 9.11
CA THR A 447 5.05 -19.39 7.96
C THR A 447 3.81 -19.42 7.07
N LEU A 448 3.64 -18.44 6.17
CA LEU A 448 2.58 -18.49 5.16
C LEU A 448 2.72 -19.67 4.19
N GLU A 449 3.94 -20.20 4.00
CA GLU A 449 4.14 -21.41 3.21
C GLU A 449 3.65 -22.65 3.95
N ASP A 450 3.93 -22.75 5.25
CA ASP A 450 3.36 -23.79 6.11
C ASP A 450 1.82 -23.73 6.08
N LEU A 451 1.25 -22.51 6.11
CA LEU A 451 -0.19 -22.32 6.08
C LEU A 451 -0.81 -22.97 4.83
N ARG A 452 -0.21 -22.76 3.66
CA ARG A 452 -0.72 -23.31 2.38
C ARG A 452 -0.53 -24.81 2.26
N THR A 453 0.61 -25.32 2.74
CA THR A 453 0.94 -26.75 2.64
C THR A 453 0.14 -27.60 3.64
N ARG A 454 -0.19 -27.04 4.81
CA ARG A 454 -0.91 -27.75 5.88
C ARG A 454 -2.42 -27.57 5.85
N ALA A 455 -2.94 -26.58 5.12
CA ALA A 455 -4.36 -26.26 5.12
C ALA A 455 -5.22 -27.42 4.57
N GLY A 456 -6.07 -27.97 5.43
CA GLY A 456 -7.21 -28.79 5.02
C GLY A 456 -8.49 -27.96 5.02
N PHE A 457 -9.32 -28.10 3.99
CA PHE A 457 -10.62 -27.43 3.91
C PHE A 457 -11.76 -28.43 3.96
N VAL A 458 -12.87 -28.02 4.58
CA VAL A 458 -14.15 -28.73 4.55
C VAL A 458 -15.21 -27.81 3.94
N ARG A 459 -16.06 -28.37 3.06
CA ARG A 459 -17.22 -27.65 2.53
C ARG A 459 -18.34 -27.66 3.55
N ILE A 460 -19.01 -26.52 3.71
CA ILE A 460 -20.15 -26.39 4.62
C ILE A 460 -21.42 -26.09 3.84
N THR A 461 -22.56 -26.28 4.49
CA THR A 461 -23.86 -25.84 3.99
C THR A 461 -24.23 -24.49 4.59
N ALA A 462 -25.32 -23.87 4.14
CA ALA A 462 -25.87 -22.67 4.77
C ALA A 462 -26.25 -22.89 6.26
N GLY A 463 -26.47 -24.13 6.70
CA GLY A 463 -26.61 -24.47 8.12
C GLY A 463 -25.29 -24.26 8.88
N GLY A 464 -24.19 -24.81 8.35
CA GLY A 464 -22.86 -24.64 8.94
C GLY A 464 -22.38 -23.19 8.94
N LEU A 465 -22.74 -22.39 7.93
CA LEU A 465 -22.42 -20.96 7.93
C LEU A 465 -23.14 -20.22 9.06
N ARG A 466 -24.44 -20.50 9.25
CA ARG A 466 -25.22 -19.91 10.36
C ARG A 466 -24.65 -20.32 11.72
N GLU A 467 -24.27 -21.58 11.88
CA GLU A 467 -23.59 -22.10 13.08
C GLU A 467 -22.23 -21.42 13.33
N SER A 468 -21.51 -21.05 12.27
CA SER A 468 -20.19 -20.41 12.38
C SER A 468 -20.24 -18.98 12.91
N HIS A 469 -21.36 -18.28 12.75
CA HIS A 469 -21.58 -16.94 13.30
C HIS A 469 -22.14 -17.03 14.73
N ALA A 470 -22.07 -15.94 15.50
CA ALA A 470 -22.79 -15.86 16.76
C ALA A 470 -24.30 -16.02 16.50
N HIS A 471 -24.92 -17.00 17.14
CA HIS A 471 -26.33 -17.34 16.95
C HIS A 471 -27.03 -17.55 18.29
N ASP A 472 -28.35 -17.34 18.31
CA ASP A 472 -29.23 -17.52 19.47
C ASP A 472 -28.87 -16.67 20.72
N VAL A 473 -28.22 -15.52 20.51
CA VAL A 473 -27.86 -14.53 21.55
C VAL A 473 -28.04 -13.09 21.07
N VAL A 474 -28.17 -12.15 22.02
CA VAL A 474 -28.11 -10.70 21.74
C VAL A 474 -26.70 -10.21 22.04
N VAL A 475 -26.00 -9.71 21.01
CA VAL A 475 -24.66 -9.12 21.17
C VAL A 475 -24.79 -7.79 21.92
N THR A 476 -24.19 -7.70 23.10
CA THR A 476 -24.21 -6.48 23.94
C THR A 476 -23.07 -5.52 23.63
N GLU A 477 -21.96 -6.04 23.09
CA GLU A 477 -20.77 -5.27 22.70
C GLU A 477 -20.19 -5.88 21.42
N GLU A 478 -20.13 -5.10 20.34
CA GLU A 478 -19.55 -5.54 19.08
C GLU A 478 -18.01 -5.40 19.12
N PRO A 479 -17.25 -6.49 18.94
CA PRO A 479 -15.81 -6.37 18.85
C PRO A 479 -15.39 -5.77 17.50
N VAL A 480 -14.24 -5.11 17.46
CA VAL A 480 -13.74 -4.40 16.26
C VAL A 480 -13.61 -5.33 15.03
N ASN A 481 -13.33 -6.61 15.25
CA ASN A 481 -13.07 -7.61 14.22
C ASN A 481 -14.30 -8.39 13.75
N TYR A 482 -15.47 -8.20 14.37
CA TYR A 482 -16.68 -8.95 14.04
C TYR A 482 -17.94 -8.10 14.18
N GLN A 483 -18.65 -7.94 13.06
CA GLN A 483 -19.96 -7.31 12.99
C GLN A 483 -20.90 -8.26 12.25
N THR A 484 -22.04 -8.56 12.83
CA THR A 484 -23.12 -9.30 12.15
C THR A 484 -23.69 -8.43 11.04
N LEU A 485 -23.78 -9.01 9.83
CA LEU A 485 -24.39 -8.35 8.66
C LEU A 485 -25.88 -8.15 8.84
#